data_AF-A0A381V8D0-F1
#
_entry.id   AF-A0A381V8D0-F1
#
_cell.length_a   1.000
_cell.length_b   1.000
_cell.length_c   1.000
_cell.angle_alpha   90.00
_cell.angle_beta   90.00
_cell.angle_gamma   90.00
#
_symmetry.space_group_name_H-M   'P 1'
#
loop_
_entity.id
_entity.type
_entity.pdbx_description
1 polymer ?
#
loop_
_entity_poly.entity_id
_entity_poly.type
_entity_poly.pdbx_seq_one_letter_code
_entity_poly.pdbx_strand_id
1 'polypeptide(L)'
;MKKLSVLFLSVLVTAVWDVQVRTQTFASDDSVIRQIWTEGMENSQTYSLGQVLFDKLGPRLTGTPGKKRANDWLVDTYREWGIEAANEEYGTWMRWSRGRTHVDLVEPRIRTLEMALLAWSPGTDGQPLRGEVVIMPDVEDVAAFEAWLPNVQGKFVAIAFPQPTCRPDADWE
;
A
#
# COMPACT_ATOMS: atom_id res chain seq x y z
N MET A 1 -40.09 -83.28 -1.77
CA MET A 1 -40.23 -82.26 -0.71
C MET A 1 -38.92 -81.50 -0.57
N LYS A 2 -38.97 -80.17 -0.74
CA LYS A 2 -37.96 -79.15 -0.31
C LYS A 2 -36.61 -79.17 -1.08
N LYS A 3 -35.97 -78.06 -1.49
CA LYS A 3 -36.21 -76.61 -1.59
C LYS A 3 -34.93 -76.04 -2.25
N LEU A 4 -35.04 -74.93 -3.02
CA LEU A 4 -34.10 -73.78 -3.17
C LEU A 4 -32.60 -74.04 -3.44
N SER A 5 -31.84 -73.27 -4.23
CA SER A 5 -31.95 -71.87 -4.64
C SER A 5 -31.05 -71.66 -5.86
N VAL A 6 -31.59 -70.96 -6.85
CA VAL A 6 -30.83 -70.32 -7.93
C VAL A 6 -30.13 -69.10 -7.32
N LEU A 7 -28.79 -69.07 -7.33
CA LEU A 7 -28.03 -67.86 -7.02
C LEU A 7 -27.44 -67.33 -8.33
N PHE A 8 -28.11 -66.32 -8.88
CA PHE A 8 -27.59 -65.46 -9.93
C PHE A 8 -26.41 -64.66 -9.36
N LEU A 9 -25.21 -64.90 -9.87
CA LEU A 9 -24.02 -64.09 -9.57
C LEU A 9 -23.96 -62.96 -10.61
N SER A 10 -24.71 -61.87 -10.39
CA SER A 10 -24.55 -60.65 -11.16
C SER A 10 -23.33 -59.88 -10.65
N VAL A 11 -22.18 -60.09 -11.30
CA VAL A 11 -20.99 -59.25 -11.12
C VAL A 11 -21.27 -57.91 -11.78
N LEU A 12 -21.53 -56.89 -10.95
CA LEU A 12 -21.68 -55.51 -11.39
C LEU A 12 -20.28 -54.93 -11.64
N VAL A 13 -19.83 -54.95 -12.90
CA VAL A 13 -18.62 -54.23 -13.33
C VAL A 13 -18.96 -52.74 -13.31
N THR A 14 -18.57 -52.06 -12.24
CA THR A 14 -18.61 -50.59 -12.19
C THR A 14 -17.47 -50.07 -13.06
N ALA A 15 -17.82 -49.56 -14.24
CA ALA A 15 -16.88 -48.81 -15.07
C ALA A 15 -16.54 -47.51 -14.32
N VAL A 16 -15.37 -47.46 -13.72
CA VAL A 16 -14.80 -46.23 -13.19
C VAL A 16 -14.49 -45.36 -14.41
N TRP A 17 -15.32 -44.36 -14.66
CA TRP A 17 -14.99 -43.32 -15.62
C TRP A 17 -13.86 -42.49 -15.01
N ASP A 18 -12.68 -42.61 -15.60
CA ASP A 18 -11.52 -41.80 -15.27
C ASP A 18 -11.81 -40.37 -15.75
N VAL A 19 -12.42 -39.57 -14.88
CA VAL A 19 -12.58 -38.14 -15.11
C VAL A 19 -11.18 -37.56 -15.01
N GLN A 20 -10.54 -37.33 -16.16
CA GLN A 20 -9.29 -36.58 -16.21
C GLN A 20 -9.57 -35.14 -15.74
N VAL A 21 -9.40 -34.92 -14.45
CA VAL A 21 -9.29 -33.58 -13.87
C VAL A 21 -8.02 -32.97 -14.46
N ARG A 22 -8.18 -32.03 -15.40
CA ARG A 22 -7.05 -31.27 -15.89
C ARG A 22 -6.53 -30.41 -14.73
N THR A 23 -5.35 -30.77 -14.24
CA THR A 23 -4.59 -29.95 -13.30
C THR A 23 -4.08 -28.69 -14.03
N GLN A 24 -3.56 -27.73 -13.28
CA GLN A 24 -2.88 -26.56 -13.85
C GLN A 24 -1.71 -27.06 -14.71
N THR A 25 -1.86 -27.05 -16.03
CA THR A 25 -0.79 -27.35 -16.98
C THR A 25 -0.11 -26.07 -17.40
N PHE A 26 1.18 -26.14 -17.72
CA PHE A 26 1.90 -25.01 -18.31
C PHE A 26 1.21 -24.55 -19.60
N ALA A 27 1.12 -23.23 -19.80
CA ALA A 27 0.51 -22.65 -20.99
C ALA A 27 1.35 -22.84 -22.27
N SER A 28 2.63 -23.21 -22.12
CA SER A 28 3.58 -23.43 -23.22
C SER A 28 4.55 -24.57 -22.85
N ASP A 29 4.98 -25.31 -23.87
CA ASP A 29 6.03 -26.34 -23.77
C ASP A 29 7.45 -25.76 -23.89
N ASP A 30 7.59 -24.43 -24.01
CA ASP A 30 8.88 -23.76 -24.09
C ASP A 30 9.70 -23.97 -22.80
N SER A 31 10.88 -24.58 -22.96
CA SER A 31 11.80 -24.89 -21.87
C SER A 31 12.30 -23.65 -21.11
N VAL A 32 12.44 -22.51 -21.77
CA VAL A 32 12.87 -21.24 -21.15
C VAL A 32 11.75 -20.70 -20.26
N ILE A 33 10.51 -20.73 -20.74
CA ILE A 33 9.34 -20.30 -19.94
C ILE A 33 9.20 -21.17 -18.70
N ARG A 34 9.40 -22.49 -18.82
CA ARG A 34 9.37 -23.41 -17.67
C ARG A 34 10.49 -23.11 -16.66
N GLN A 35 11.69 -22.77 -17.11
CA GLN A 35 12.78 -22.37 -16.22
C GLN A 35 12.47 -21.07 -15.48
N ILE A 36 11.95 -20.04 -16.16
CA ILE A 36 11.53 -18.78 -15.52
C ILE A 36 10.46 -19.04 -14.45
N TRP A 37 9.48 -19.90 -14.75
CA TRP A 37 8.46 -20.28 -13.78
C TRP A 37 9.05 -21.01 -12.57
N THR A 38 9.99 -21.93 -12.79
CA THR A 38 10.68 -22.67 -11.71
C THR A 38 11.43 -21.69 -10.80
N GLU A 39 12.15 -20.72 -11.38
CA GLU A 39 12.82 -19.67 -10.60
C GLU A 39 11.82 -18.82 -9.80
N GLY A 40 10.68 -18.46 -10.39
CA GLY A 40 9.67 -17.63 -9.73
C GLY A 40 8.92 -18.35 -8.59
N MET A 41 8.66 -19.65 -8.74
CA MET A 41 7.77 -20.42 -7.86
C MET A 41 8.52 -21.33 -6.89
N GLU A 42 9.60 -21.97 -7.32
CA GLU A 42 10.35 -22.94 -6.53
C GLU A 42 11.61 -22.32 -5.91
N ASN A 43 12.32 -21.46 -6.65
CA ASN A 43 13.53 -20.77 -6.17
C ASN A 43 13.29 -19.28 -5.80
N SER A 44 12.06 -18.94 -5.43
CA SER A 44 11.65 -17.54 -5.25
C SER A 44 12.44 -16.81 -4.17
N GLN A 45 13.04 -15.67 -4.52
CA GLN A 45 13.68 -14.76 -3.56
C GLN A 45 12.73 -13.64 -3.07
N THR A 46 11.45 -13.68 -3.46
CA THR A 46 10.48 -12.61 -3.16
C THR A 46 10.35 -12.35 -1.66
N TYR A 47 10.33 -13.41 -0.86
CA TYR A 47 10.17 -13.27 0.59
C TYR A 47 11.39 -12.63 1.25
N SER A 48 12.61 -13.09 0.91
CA SER A 48 13.85 -12.56 1.50
C SER A 48 14.10 -11.10 1.09
N LEU A 49 13.93 -10.79 -0.20
CA LEU A 49 14.07 -9.42 -0.71
C LEU A 49 12.95 -8.51 -0.18
N GLY A 50 11.73 -9.03 -0.12
CA GLY A 50 10.58 -8.34 0.45
C GLY A 50 10.79 -7.97 1.91
N GLN A 51 11.31 -8.88 2.73
CA GLN A 51 11.61 -8.63 4.15
C GLN A 51 12.58 -7.45 4.32
N VAL A 52 13.64 -7.38 3.50
CA VAL A 52 14.59 -6.26 3.55
C VAL A 52 13.91 -4.95 3.17
N LEU A 53 13.06 -4.96 2.15
CA LEU A 53 12.32 -3.79 1.73
C LEU A 53 11.28 -3.37 2.78
N PHE A 54 10.47 -4.26 3.34
CA PHE A 54 9.37 -3.86 4.21
C PHE A 54 9.84 -3.54 5.63
N ASP A 55 10.70 -4.39 6.20
CA ASP A 55 11.01 -4.30 7.63
C ASP A 55 12.33 -3.57 7.88
N LYS A 56 13.38 -3.92 7.13
CA LYS A 56 14.74 -3.38 7.37
C LYS A 56 14.86 -1.94 6.85
N LEU A 57 14.41 -1.68 5.63
CA LEU A 57 14.53 -0.37 5.00
C LEU A 57 13.35 0.55 5.37
N GLY A 58 12.13 0.01 5.40
CA GLY A 58 10.92 0.74 5.79
C GLY A 58 10.48 1.83 4.78
N PRO A 59 9.84 2.92 5.24
CA PRO A 59 9.34 3.99 4.36
C PRO A 59 10.43 4.69 3.52
N ARG A 60 10.18 4.84 2.21
CA ARG A 60 11.14 5.36 1.21
C ARG A 60 10.59 6.51 0.37
N LEU A 61 9.97 7.50 1.01
CA LEU A 61 9.44 8.67 0.31
C LEU A 61 10.55 9.37 -0.51
N THR A 62 10.19 9.95 -1.64
CA THR A 62 11.12 10.66 -2.53
C THR A 62 11.87 11.78 -1.80
N GLY A 63 13.18 11.87 -2.03
CA GLY A 63 14.04 12.88 -1.41
C GLY A 63 14.42 12.61 0.07
N THR A 64 13.98 11.48 0.63
CA THR A 64 14.31 11.11 2.02
C THR A 64 15.58 10.25 2.12
N PRO A 65 16.26 10.22 3.29
CA PRO A 65 17.37 9.29 3.52
C PRO A 65 16.96 7.81 3.41
N GLY A 66 15.68 7.48 3.63
CA GLY A 66 15.15 6.14 3.42
C GLY A 66 15.28 5.69 1.96
N LYS A 67 14.91 6.57 1.01
CA LYS A 67 15.10 6.31 -0.43
C LYS A 67 16.57 6.03 -0.75
N LYS A 68 17.49 6.88 -0.28
CA LYS A 68 18.92 6.72 -0.59
C LYS A 68 19.45 5.36 -0.12
N ARG A 69 19.18 4.98 1.14
CA ARG A 69 19.62 3.67 1.68
C ARG A 69 19.09 2.50 0.87
N ALA A 70 17.86 2.60 0.38
CA ALA A 70 17.25 1.55 -0.41
C ALA A 70 17.88 1.43 -1.80
N ASN A 71 18.19 2.55 -2.44
CA ASN A 71 18.88 2.53 -3.70
C ASN A 71 20.31 2.00 -3.55
N ASP A 72 21.04 2.44 -2.52
CA ASP A 72 22.38 1.92 -2.21
C ASP A 72 22.32 0.39 -2.01
N TRP A 73 21.35 -0.11 -1.23
CA TRP A 73 21.13 -1.55 -1.04
C TRP A 73 20.84 -2.29 -2.35
N LEU A 74 20.04 -1.72 -3.25
CA LEU A 74 19.71 -2.34 -4.52
C LEU A 74 20.94 -2.45 -5.43
N VAL A 75 21.76 -1.39 -5.48
CA VAL A 75 23.03 -1.39 -6.23
C VAL A 75 23.98 -2.47 -5.70
N ASP A 76 24.09 -2.61 -4.38
CA ASP A 76 24.91 -3.66 -3.77
C ASP A 76 24.37 -5.06 -4.07
N THR A 77 23.04 -5.25 -4.00
CA THR A 77 22.38 -6.52 -4.34
C THR A 77 22.65 -6.91 -5.80
N TYR A 78 22.56 -5.96 -6.73
CA TYR A 78 22.86 -6.21 -8.14
C TYR A 78 24.34 -6.57 -8.35
N ARG A 79 25.25 -5.92 -7.61
CA ARG A 79 26.67 -6.26 -7.65
C ARG A 79 26.93 -7.71 -7.19
N GLU A 80 26.24 -8.18 -6.14
CA GLU A 80 26.32 -9.58 -5.69
C GLU A 80 25.85 -10.57 -6.78
N TRP A 81 24.90 -10.17 -7.61
CA TRP A 81 24.42 -10.95 -8.74
C TRP A 81 25.26 -10.79 -10.01
N GLY A 82 26.33 -10.00 -9.98
CA GLY A 82 27.17 -9.71 -11.15
C GLY A 82 26.52 -8.78 -12.18
N ILE A 83 25.51 -8.01 -11.78
CA ILE A 83 24.80 -7.04 -12.61
C ILE A 83 25.41 -5.65 -12.39
N GLU A 84 25.79 -4.97 -13.48
CA GLU A 84 26.27 -3.60 -13.42
C GLU A 84 25.12 -2.63 -13.12
N ALA A 85 25.27 -1.84 -12.06
CA ALA A 85 24.24 -0.92 -11.59
C ALA A 85 24.87 0.32 -10.96
N ALA A 86 24.22 1.48 -11.14
CA ALA A 86 24.64 2.74 -10.54
C ALA A 86 23.43 3.57 -10.09
N ASN A 87 23.69 4.48 -9.15
CA ASN A 87 22.72 5.49 -8.75
C ASN A 87 22.82 6.71 -9.66
N GLU A 88 21.72 7.07 -10.31
CA GLU A 88 21.63 8.28 -11.12
C GLU A 88 21.00 9.43 -10.33
N GLU A 89 21.58 10.62 -10.47
CA GLU A 89 21.02 11.83 -9.89
C GLU A 89 19.94 12.40 -10.81
N TYR A 90 18.68 12.13 -10.46
CA TYR A 90 17.53 12.72 -11.14
C TYR A 90 16.86 13.82 -10.30
N GLY A 91 17.18 15.06 -10.66
CA GLY A 91 16.59 16.27 -10.08
C GLY A 91 17.03 16.56 -8.66
N THR A 92 16.64 17.73 -8.16
CA THR A 92 16.88 18.16 -6.79
C THR A 92 15.55 18.28 -6.05
N TRP A 93 15.54 17.83 -4.79
CA TRP A 93 14.34 17.76 -3.98
C TRP A 93 14.66 18.32 -2.60
N MET A 94 13.70 19.01 -1.99
CA MET A 94 13.83 19.34 -0.58
C MET A 94 13.85 18.05 0.24
N ARG A 95 14.90 17.86 1.02
CA ARG A 95 15.00 16.72 1.94
C ARG A 95 13.98 16.92 3.05
N TRP A 96 13.10 15.94 3.20
CA TRP A 96 12.10 15.95 4.25
C TRP A 96 12.20 14.65 5.06
N SER A 97 11.90 14.74 6.34
CA SER A 97 11.75 13.56 7.19
C SER A 97 10.65 13.85 8.19
N ARG A 98 9.67 12.94 8.27
CA ARG A 98 8.58 13.10 9.22
C ARG A 98 9.13 13.06 10.64
N GLY A 99 8.93 14.15 11.36
CA GLY A 99 9.21 14.23 12.79
C GLY A 99 8.10 13.62 13.64
N ARG A 100 8.06 14.03 14.91
CA ARG A 100 6.95 13.71 15.81
C ARG A 100 5.75 14.59 15.45
N THR A 101 4.58 13.99 15.46
CA THR A 101 3.30 14.68 15.26
C THR A 101 2.49 14.47 16.52
N HIS A 102 1.95 15.55 17.06
CA HIS A 102 1.04 15.49 18.19
C HIS A 102 0.05 16.64 18.07
N VAL A 103 -1.23 16.34 18.17
CA VAL A 103 -2.30 17.32 18.09
C VAL A 103 -3.34 16.99 19.14
N ASP A 104 -3.61 17.95 20.01
CA ASP A 104 -4.70 17.88 20.97
C ASP A 104 -5.73 18.95 20.65
N LEU A 105 -7.00 18.55 20.63
CA LEU A 105 -8.11 19.46 20.86
C LEU A 105 -8.04 19.87 22.33
N VAL A 106 -7.74 21.14 22.61
CA VAL A 106 -7.64 21.65 23.99
C VAL A 106 -8.97 22.20 24.50
N GLU A 107 -9.84 22.68 23.60
CA GLU A 107 -11.15 23.26 23.90
C GLU A 107 -12.17 22.86 22.81
N PRO A 108 -13.47 22.70 23.13
CA PRO A 108 -14.07 22.80 24.47
C PRO A 108 -13.82 21.56 25.34
N ARG A 109 -13.31 20.46 24.77
CA ARG A 109 -13.00 19.23 25.49
C ARG A 109 -11.60 18.75 25.12
N ILE A 110 -10.82 18.41 26.13
CA ILE A 110 -9.46 17.90 25.94
C ILE A 110 -9.54 16.51 25.30
N ARG A 111 -9.03 16.39 24.07
CA ARG A 111 -8.94 15.12 23.33
C ARG A 111 -7.72 15.11 22.43
N THR A 112 -6.94 14.04 22.48
CA THR A 112 -5.90 13.79 21.48
C THR A 112 -6.54 13.40 20.15
N LEU A 113 -6.07 14.00 19.07
CA LEU A 113 -6.56 13.77 17.72
C LEU A 113 -5.57 12.88 16.97
N GLU A 114 -6.10 11.92 16.21
CA GLU A 114 -5.30 11.14 15.26
C GLU A 114 -4.99 12.02 14.04
N MET A 115 -3.70 12.30 13.81
CA MET A 115 -3.25 13.13 12.69
C MET A 115 -1.94 12.63 12.10
N ALA A 116 -1.81 12.78 10.78
CA ALA A 116 -0.55 12.63 10.07
C ALA A 116 -0.18 13.95 9.39
N LEU A 117 1.12 14.31 9.39
CA LEU A 117 1.59 15.40 8.53
C LEU A 117 1.48 15.00 7.07
N LEU A 118 0.97 15.93 6.25
CA LEU A 118 1.12 15.85 4.82
C LEU A 118 2.61 15.96 4.45
N ALA A 119 3.04 15.13 3.51
CA ALA A 119 4.44 15.12 3.06
C ALA A 119 4.89 16.52 2.62
N TRP A 120 6.16 16.85 2.93
CA TRP A 120 6.79 18.15 2.65
C TRP A 120 6.21 19.36 3.41
N SER A 121 5.31 19.16 4.37
CA SER A 121 4.86 20.23 5.26
C SER A 121 6.00 20.68 6.19
N PRO A 122 6.08 21.99 6.52
CA PRO A 122 7.03 22.49 7.51
C PRO A 122 6.70 21.95 8.91
N GLY A 123 7.73 21.88 9.76
CA GLY A 123 7.55 21.63 11.18
C GLY A 123 7.18 22.90 11.94
N THR A 124 7.00 22.78 13.25
CA THR A 124 6.73 23.91 14.15
C THR A 124 7.97 24.40 14.90
N ASP A 125 9.17 24.01 14.45
CA ASP A 125 10.45 24.27 15.10
C ASP A 125 10.49 23.92 16.61
N GLY A 126 9.75 22.87 16.97
CA GLY A 126 9.64 22.39 18.35
C GLY A 126 8.72 23.23 19.24
N GLN A 127 8.11 24.29 18.71
CA GLN A 127 7.15 25.10 19.44
C GLN A 127 5.74 24.54 19.25
N PRO A 128 4.93 24.41 20.31
CA PRO A 128 3.53 24.06 20.16
C PRO A 128 2.78 25.23 19.53
N LEU A 129 2.03 24.96 18.47
CA LEU A 129 1.11 25.94 17.88
C LEU A 129 -0.27 25.75 18.50
N ARG A 130 -0.91 26.86 18.91
CA ARG A 130 -2.28 26.90 19.40
C ARG A 130 -3.05 27.96 18.61
N GLY A 131 -4.22 27.59 18.12
CA GLY A 131 -5.07 28.45 17.31
C GLY A 131 -6.48 27.88 17.23
N GLU A 132 -7.44 28.74 16.91
CA GLU A 132 -8.80 28.32 16.59
C GLU A 132 -8.81 27.58 15.26
N VAL A 133 -9.83 26.74 15.06
CA VAL A 133 -10.10 26.10 13.77
C VAL A 133 -11.18 26.90 13.04
N VAL A 134 -10.93 27.27 11.79
CA VAL A 134 -11.92 27.89 10.90
C VAL A 134 -12.17 26.97 9.72
N ILE A 135 -13.42 26.85 9.31
CA ILE A 135 -13.81 26.05 8.15
C ILE A 135 -13.55 26.88 6.89
N MET A 136 -12.98 26.26 5.86
CA MET A 136 -12.86 26.87 4.53
C MET A 136 -14.27 27.29 4.04
N PRO A 137 -14.47 28.55 3.64
CA PRO A 137 -15.79 29.01 3.22
C PRO A 137 -16.09 28.45 1.83
N ASP A 138 -17.37 28.23 1.58
CA ASP A 138 -17.87 28.03 0.22
C ASP A 138 -18.20 29.41 -0.35
N VAL A 139 -17.45 29.85 -1.36
CA VAL A 139 -17.56 31.19 -1.97
C VAL A 139 -17.60 31.08 -3.49
N GLU A 140 -18.46 31.89 -4.10
CA GLU A 140 -18.70 31.85 -5.55
C GLU A 140 -17.61 32.52 -6.38
N ASP A 141 -16.92 33.52 -5.81
CA ASP A 141 -15.94 34.33 -6.52
C ASP A 141 -14.68 34.67 -5.70
N VAL A 142 -13.68 35.18 -6.40
CA VAL A 142 -12.38 35.56 -5.83
C VAL A 142 -12.50 36.74 -4.86
N ALA A 143 -13.42 37.69 -5.10
CA ALA A 143 -13.57 38.87 -4.25
C ALA A 143 -14.13 38.50 -2.87
N ALA A 144 -15.08 37.57 -2.81
CA ALA A 144 -15.60 37.01 -1.57
C ALA A 144 -14.51 36.22 -0.81
N PHE A 145 -13.67 35.47 -1.53
CA PHE A 145 -12.53 34.79 -0.92
C PHE A 145 -11.53 35.77 -0.30
N GLU A 146 -11.16 36.81 -1.04
CA GLU A 146 -10.23 37.86 -0.57
C GLU A 146 -10.77 38.62 0.64
N ALA A 147 -12.08 38.89 0.68
CA ALA A 147 -12.73 39.50 1.84
C ALA A 147 -12.73 38.60 3.08
N TRP A 148 -12.70 37.27 2.90
CA TRP A 148 -12.64 36.31 4.00
C TRP A 148 -11.22 36.09 4.55
N LEU A 149 -10.19 36.18 3.71
CA LEU A 149 -8.78 35.90 4.07
C LEU A 149 -8.30 36.56 5.38
N PRO A 150 -8.65 37.81 5.74
CA PRO A 150 -8.22 38.41 7.01
C PRO A 150 -8.60 37.61 8.27
N ASN A 151 -9.62 36.74 8.19
CA ASN A 151 -10.12 35.97 9.32
C ASN A 151 -9.24 34.77 9.71
N VAL A 152 -8.29 34.35 8.87
CA VAL A 152 -7.51 33.10 9.09
C VAL A 152 -6.18 33.32 9.82
N GLN A 153 -5.78 34.57 10.04
CA GLN A 153 -4.48 34.86 10.64
C GLN A 153 -4.36 34.23 12.04
N GLY A 154 -3.37 33.34 12.21
CA GLY A 154 -3.14 32.63 13.47
C GLY A 154 -4.11 31.47 13.75
N LYS A 155 -4.92 31.07 12.77
CA LYS A 155 -5.91 29.99 12.89
C LYS A 155 -5.55 28.80 12.00
N PHE A 156 -6.06 27.63 12.34
CA PHE A 156 -5.97 26.43 11.51
C PHE A 156 -7.18 26.36 10.58
N VAL A 157 -6.94 26.18 9.27
CA VAL A 157 -8.03 26.10 8.28
C VAL A 157 -8.38 24.63 8.02
N ALA A 158 -9.61 24.25 8.31
CA ALA A 158 -10.17 22.95 7.97
C ALA A 158 -10.74 22.99 6.53
N ILE A 159 -10.02 22.36 5.60
CA ILE A 159 -10.32 22.44 4.16
C ILE A 159 -11.26 21.35 3.64
N ALA A 160 -11.46 20.27 4.39
CA ALA A 160 -12.27 19.14 3.96
C ALA A 160 -12.96 18.48 5.16
N PHE A 161 -14.16 17.97 4.90
CA PHE A 161 -14.88 17.13 5.85
C PHE A 161 -14.28 15.72 5.88
N PRO A 162 -14.17 15.06 7.05
CA PRO A 162 -13.77 13.66 7.10
C PRO A 162 -14.77 12.80 6.32
N GLN A 163 -14.30 12.10 5.29
CA GLN A 163 -15.14 11.19 4.52
C GLN A 163 -15.64 10.06 5.44
N PRO A 164 -16.94 10.03 5.79
CA PRO A 164 -17.46 9.09 6.79
C PRO A 164 -17.51 7.67 6.24
N THR A 165 -17.47 7.52 4.92
CA THR A 165 -17.40 6.23 4.23
C THR A 165 -16.36 6.31 3.11
N CYS A 166 -15.73 5.18 2.76
CA CYS A 166 -14.81 5.10 1.63
C CYS A 166 -15.53 5.01 0.27
N ARG A 167 -16.80 5.44 0.18
CA ARG A 167 -17.59 5.39 -1.05
C ARG A 167 -17.47 6.72 -1.81
N PRO A 168 -17.43 6.69 -3.15
CA PRO A 168 -17.53 7.90 -3.95
C PRO A 168 -18.81 8.68 -3.64
N ASP A 169 -18.75 10.01 -3.75
CA ASP A 169 -19.90 10.89 -3.52
C ASP A 169 -21.10 10.55 -4.44
N ALA A 170 -20.82 10.04 -5.64
CA ALA A 170 -21.82 9.62 -6.62
C ALA A 170 -22.74 8.47 -6.16
N ASP A 171 -22.35 7.70 -5.14
CA ASP A 171 -23.17 6.61 -4.60
C ASP A 171 -24.28 7.11 -3.65
N TRP A 172 -24.36 8.43 -3.40
CA TRP A 172 -25.27 9.06 -2.44
C TRP A 172 -26.37 9.92 -3.09
N GLU A 173 -26.44 9.97 -4.43
CA GLU A 173 -27.50 10.65 -5.19
C GLU A 173 -28.78 9.80 -5.35
#